data_AF-A0A2N2M3H1-F1
#
_entry.id   AF-A0A2N2M3H1-F1
#
_cell.length_a   1.000
_cell.length_b   1.000
_cell.length_c   1.000
_cell.angle_alpha   90.00
_cell.angle_beta   90.00
_cell.angle_gamma   90.00
#
_symmetry.space_group_name_H-M   'P 1'
#
loop_
_entity.id
_entity.type
_entity.pdbx_description
1 polymer ?
#
loop_
_entity_poly.entity_id
_entity_poly.type
_entity_poly.pdbx_seq_one_letter_code
_entity_poly.pdbx_strand_id
1 'polypeptide(L)'
;MNEKKKWLTKLGVAFLISFFGVRWVIGPDSSLAVAAGLLTAMVVMLWLELVSRTLGNNNQNFEFRKILKFIAQLLGLAIYLAGLIYVLHPNLFPQKMSYDFVANRAVTMRLVDETLVKVENWEIDGIQKQVLFVHPSTSGTTTLVYPIKIPSDSVLVSDLALAPESWSSEGDGVTFLIYLENDSGIHLLYSRYVDPKHHQQDQTWIPVMVDLSGFSGQLVRVIFSVNSGPAGDTRFDWSGWANPRIEQPAWTR
;
A
#
# COMPACT_ATOMS: atom_id res chain seq x y z
N MET A 1 -12.94 -45.73 -10.23
CA MET A 1 -12.13 -44.63 -10.79
C MET A 1 -10.66 -44.90 -10.45
N ASN A 2 -9.77 -44.96 -11.45
CA ASN A 2 -8.35 -45.32 -11.25
C ASN A 2 -7.68 -44.34 -10.26
N GLU A 3 -6.81 -44.84 -9.36
CA GLU A 3 -6.06 -44.04 -8.36
C GLU A 3 -5.38 -42.84 -9.02
N LYS A 4 -4.82 -43.04 -10.23
CA LYS A 4 -4.21 -42.00 -11.05
C LYS A 4 -5.17 -40.85 -11.41
N LYS A 5 -6.44 -41.16 -11.71
CA LYS A 5 -7.47 -40.15 -12.01
C LYS A 5 -7.85 -39.35 -10.75
N LYS A 6 -8.02 -40.00 -9.60
CA LYS A 6 -8.29 -39.30 -8.31
C LYS A 6 -7.18 -38.32 -7.95
N TRP A 7 -5.93 -38.74 -8.10
CA TRP A 7 -4.77 -37.89 -7.83
C TRP A 7 -4.73 -36.66 -8.76
N LEU A 8 -4.93 -36.86 -10.07
CA LEU A 8 -4.99 -35.77 -11.05
C LEU A 8 -6.13 -34.77 -10.77
N THR A 9 -7.29 -35.23 -10.29
CA THR A 9 -8.40 -34.34 -9.92
C THR A 9 -8.06 -33.49 -8.70
N LYS A 10 -7.48 -34.07 -7.64
CA LYS A 10 -7.04 -33.31 -6.45
C LYS A 10 -5.98 -32.27 -6.81
N LEU A 11 -5.04 -32.65 -7.67
CA LEU A 11 -3.97 -31.77 -8.15
C LEU A 11 -4.52 -30.60 -8.95
N GLY A 12 -5.47 -30.85 -9.86
CA GLY A 12 -6.15 -29.79 -10.61
C GLY A 12 -6.95 -28.84 -9.72
N VAL A 13 -7.69 -29.35 -8.73
CA VAL A 13 -8.46 -28.51 -7.80
C VAL A 13 -7.55 -27.64 -6.92
N ALA A 14 -6.49 -28.21 -6.36
CA ALA A 14 -5.53 -27.45 -5.55
C ALA A 14 -4.79 -26.38 -6.37
N PHE A 15 -4.43 -26.71 -7.62
CA PHE A 15 -3.82 -25.76 -8.53
C PHE A 15 -4.79 -24.62 -8.87
N LEU A 16 -6.06 -24.90 -9.16
CA LEU A 16 -7.06 -23.87 -9.44
C LEU A 16 -7.33 -22.97 -8.23
N ILE A 17 -7.57 -23.52 -7.04
CA ILE A 17 -7.81 -22.74 -5.81
C ILE A 17 -6.62 -21.82 -5.53
N SER A 18 -5.40 -22.34 -5.68
CA SER A 18 -4.20 -21.60 -5.33
C SER A 18 -3.83 -20.58 -6.39
N PHE A 19 -3.93 -20.93 -7.68
CA PHE A 19 -3.58 -20.01 -8.75
C PHE A 19 -4.57 -18.84 -8.82
N PHE A 20 -5.88 -19.08 -8.67
CA PHE A 20 -6.87 -18.00 -8.66
C PHE A 20 -6.86 -17.20 -7.34
N GLY A 21 -6.75 -17.87 -6.19
CA GLY A 21 -6.71 -17.19 -4.89
C GLY A 21 -5.46 -16.33 -4.73
N VAL A 22 -4.28 -16.87 -5.09
CA VAL A 22 -3.02 -16.14 -4.95
C VAL A 22 -2.90 -15.02 -5.99
N ARG A 23 -3.39 -15.22 -7.22
CA ARG A 23 -3.41 -14.15 -8.23
C ARG A 23 -4.38 -13.02 -7.87
N TRP A 24 -5.51 -13.32 -7.21
CA TRP A 24 -6.42 -12.30 -6.70
C TRP A 24 -5.78 -11.48 -5.58
N VAL A 25 -4.93 -12.10 -4.76
CA VAL A 25 -4.23 -11.43 -3.68
C VAL A 25 -3.02 -10.64 -4.21
N ILE A 26 -2.11 -11.22 -5.00
CA ILE A 26 -0.77 -10.64 -5.26
C ILE A 26 -0.74 -9.72 -6.50
N GLY A 27 -1.79 -9.71 -7.32
CA GLY A 27 -1.74 -9.05 -8.63
C GLY A 27 -0.97 -9.89 -9.66
N PRO A 28 -1.18 -9.64 -10.97
CA PRO A 28 -0.83 -10.60 -12.01
C PRO A 28 0.66 -10.75 -12.35
N ASP A 29 1.54 -9.81 -11.97
CA ASP A 29 2.82 -9.61 -12.67
C ASP A 29 4.11 -9.75 -11.82
N SER A 30 4.06 -10.27 -10.59
CA SER A 30 5.28 -10.50 -9.79
C SER A 30 5.73 -11.97 -9.85
N SER A 31 7.03 -12.22 -10.03
CA SER A 31 7.64 -13.55 -9.93
C SER A 31 7.41 -14.21 -8.56
N LEU A 32 7.26 -13.38 -7.52
CA LEU A 32 6.82 -13.77 -6.18
C LEU A 32 5.39 -14.35 -6.17
N ALA A 33 4.49 -13.85 -7.02
CA ALA A 33 3.13 -14.38 -7.12
C ALA A 33 3.09 -15.83 -7.59
N VAL A 34 3.94 -16.15 -8.57
CA VAL A 34 4.05 -17.51 -9.11
C VAL A 34 4.62 -18.46 -8.07
N ALA A 35 5.69 -18.05 -7.38
CA ALA A 35 6.31 -18.87 -6.33
C ALA A 35 5.36 -19.10 -5.14
N ALA A 36 4.70 -18.05 -4.65
CA ALA A 36 3.68 -18.13 -3.61
C ALA A 36 2.47 -18.98 -4.03
N GLY A 37 2.07 -18.89 -5.30
CA GLY A 37 0.99 -19.67 -5.89
C GLY A 37 1.30 -21.17 -5.89
N LEU A 38 2.50 -21.55 -6.32
CA LEU A 38 2.96 -22.95 -6.35
C LEU A 38 3.11 -23.52 -4.94
N LEU A 39 3.69 -22.76 -4.00
CA LEU A 39 3.80 -23.18 -2.60
C LEU A 39 2.42 -23.42 -1.99
N THR A 40 1.47 -22.53 -2.24
CA THR A 40 0.08 -22.65 -1.77
C THR A 40 -0.61 -23.85 -2.37
N ALA A 41 -0.42 -24.12 -3.67
CA ALA A 41 -0.97 -25.31 -4.33
C ALA A 41 -0.44 -26.60 -3.69
N MET A 42 0.85 -26.65 -3.37
CA MET A 42 1.45 -27.79 -2.68
C MET A 42 0.86 -27.97 -1.27
N VAL A 43 0.73 -26.90 -0.49
CA VAL A 43 0.13 -26.95 0.86
C VAL A 43 -1.34 -27.41 0.80
N VAL A 44 -2.14 -26.85 -0.11
CA VAL A 44 -3.55 -27.23 -0.30
C VAL A 44 -3.67 -28.69 -0.75
N MET A 45 -2.79 -29.17 -1.64
CA MET A 45 -2.78 -30.58 -2.04
C MET A 45 -2.49 -31.51 -0.86
N LEU A 46 -1.43 -31.22 -0.09
CA LEU A 46 -1.06 -32.00 1.08
C LEU A 46 -2.19 -31.98 2.12
N TRP A 47 -2.84 -30.84 2.29
CA TRP A 47 -4.00 -30.68 3.15
C TRP A 47 -5.19 -31.52 2.70
N LEU A 48 -5.59 -31.46 1.42
CA LEU A 48 -6.66 -32.28 0.85
C LEU A 48 -6.39 -33.78 1.00
N GLU A 49 -5.14 -34.20 0.85
CA GLU A 49 -4.73 -35.58 1.05
C GLU A 49 -4.92 -36.00 2.52
N LEU A 50 -4.45 -35.17 3.46
CA LEU A 50 -4.59 -35.40 4.89
C LEU A 50 -6.06 -35.43 5.34
N VAL A 51 -6.88 -34.51 4.84
CA VAL A 51 -8.34 -34.47 5.07
C VAL A 51 -9.00 -35.73 4.52
N SER A 52 -8.67 -36.14 3.30
CA SER A 52 -9.26 -37.33 2.69
C SER A 52 -8.93 -38.61 3.46
N ARG A 53 -7.75 -38.70 4.08
CA ARG A 53 -7.39 -39.80 5.00
C ARG A 53 -8.12 -39.73 6.34
N THR A 54 -8.38 -38.51 6.82
CA THR A 54 -9.10 -38.28 8.09
C THR A 54 -10.59 -38.62 7.95
N LEU A 55 -11.19 -38.30 6.80
CA LEU A 55 -12.61 -38.50 6.50
C LEU A 55 -12.91 -39.85 5.81
N GLY A 56 -11.96 -40.43 5.08
CA GLY A 56 -12.18 -41.53 4.15
C GLY A 56 -12.30 -42.94 4.74
N ASN A 57 -12.62 -43.10 6.02
CA ASN A 57 -12.86 -44.42 6.60
C ASN A 57 -14.34 -44.61 6.97
N ASN A 58 -14.99 -45.55 6.28
CA ASN A 58 -16.43 -45.79 6.14
C ASN A 58 -17.11 -46.35 7.40
N ASN A 59 -16.76 -45.83 8.57
CA ASN A 59 -17.40 -46.19 9.84
C ASN A 59 -18.41 -45.10 10.20
N GLN A 60 -19.67 -45.48 10.36
CA GLN A 60 -20.84 -44.63 10.65
C GLN A 60 -20.70 -43.79 11.94
N ASN A 61 -19.69 -44.07 12.78
CA ASN A 61 -19.37 -43.28 13.96
C ASN A 61 -18.23 -42.31 13.66
N PHE A 62 -18.57 -41.03 13.55
CA PHE A 62 -17.62 -39.96 13.40
C PHE A 62 -16.92 -39.71 14.75
N GLU A 63 -15.86 -40.47 15.01
CA GLU A 63 -15.07 -40.39 16.24
C GLU A 63 -14.62 -38.96 16.56
N PHE A 64 -14.80 -38.49 17.80
CA PHE A 64 -14.39 -37.15 18.26
C PHE A 64 -12.93 -36.81 17.90
N ARG A 65 -12.04 -37.82 17.90
CA ARG A 65 -10.63 -37.67 17.48
C ARG A 65 -10.47 -37.28 16.00
N LYS A 66 -11.36 -37.71 15.11
CA LYS A 66 -11.36 -37.33 13.69
C LYS A 66 -11.81 -35.88 13.51
N ILE A 67 -12.83 -35.45 14.26
CA ILE A 67 -13.26 -34.04 14.31
C ILE A 67 -12.10 -33.15 14.75
N LEU A 68 -11.45 -33.51 15.86
CA LEU A 68 -10.34 -32.73 16.41
C LEU A 68 -9.18 -32.59 15.42
N LYS A 69 -8.83 -33.68 14.71
CA LYS A 69 -7.80 -33.67 13.65
C LYS A 69 -8.20 -32.78 12.48
N PHE A 70 -9.46 -32.83 12.04
CA PHE A 70 -9.95 -31.99 10.95
C PHE A 70 -9.95 -30.50 11.33
N ILE A 71 -10.37 -30.16 12.55
CA ILE A 71 -10.28 -28.79 13.09
C ILE A 71 -8.83 -28.32 13.12
N ALA A 72 -7.90 -29.13 13.63
CA ALA A 72 -6.48 -28.78 13.66
C ALA A 72 -5.90 -28.52 12.25
N GLN A 73 -6.35 -29.29 11.25
CA GLN A 73 -5.96 -29.10 9.86
C GLN A 73 -6.51 -27.79 9.29
N LEU A 74 -7.78 -27.45 9.56
CA LEU A 74 -8.37 -26.18 9.16
C LEU A 74 -7.64 -25.00 9.80
N LEU A 75 -7.31 -25.10 11.09
CA LEU A 75 -6.51 -24.10 11.80
C LEU A 75 -5.13 -23.94 11.18
N GLY A 76 -4.44 -25.03 10.88
CA GLY A 76 -3.13 -24.98 10.22
C GLY A 76 -3.18 -24.30 8.85
N LEU A 77 -4.20 -24.59 8.04
CA LEU A 77 -4.39 -23.93 6.74
C LEU A 77 -4.71 -22.44 6.90
N ALA A 78 -5.57 -22.08 7.86
CA ALA A 78 -5.90 -20.69 8.17
C ALA A 78 -4.66 -19.89 8.61
N ILE A 79 -3.81 -20.47 9.47
CA ILE A 79 -2.55 -19.86 9.92
C ILE A 79 -1.60 -19.66 8.73
N TYR A 80 -1.46 -20.68 7.86
CA TYR A 80 -0.63 -20.55 6.65
C TYR A 80 -1.13 -19.43 5.74
N LEU A 81 -2.43 -19.38 5.44
CA LEU A 81 -3.02 -18.34 4.60
C LEU A 81 -2.88 -16.95 5.23
N ALA A 82 -3.08 -16.82 6.54
CA ALA A 82 -2.87 -15.56 7.25
C ALA A 82 -1.40 -15.10 7.18
N GLY A 83 -0.45 -16.02 7.39
CA GLY A 83 0.99 -15.73 7.24
C GLY A 83 1.38 -15.37 5.81
N LEU A 84 0.75 -15.99 4.81
CA LEU A 84 0.96 -15.66 3.41
C LEU A 84 0.44 -14.25 3.10
N ILE A 85 -0.79 -13.92 3.53
CA ILE A 85 -1.36 -12.57 3.38
C ILE A 85 -0.49 -11.54 4.10
N TYR A 86 0.06 -11.85 5.27
CA TYR A 86 0.99 -10.98 6.00
C TYR A 86 2.23 -10.62 5.19
N VAL A 87 2.88 -11.62 4.58
CA VAL A 87 4.10 -11.39 3.80
C VAL A 87 3.82 -10.58 2.54
N LEU A 88 2.64 -10.73 1.95
CA LEU A 88 2.31 -10.14 0.65
C LEU A 88 1.61 -8.78 0.75
N HIS A 89 0.80 -8.61 1.80
CA HIS A 89 -0.04 -7.44 2.06
C HIS A 89 -0.04 -7.11 3.55
N PRO A 90 1.11 -6.68 4.10
CA PRO A 90 1.21 -6.32 5.51
C PRO A 90 0.24 -5.18 5.87
N ASN A 91 -0.14 -4.34 4.91
CA ASN A 91 -1.12 -3.26 5.03
C ASN A 91 -2.56 -3.72 5.33
N LEU A 92 -2.91 -4.99 5.10
CA LEU A 92 -4.23 -5.53 5.49
C LEU A 92 -4.36 -5.78 7.00
N PHE A 93 -3.25 -5.74 7.72
CA PHE A 93 -3.24 -5.92 9.17
C PHE A 93 -3.24 -4.56 9.87
N PRO A 94 -3.65 -4.50 11.17
CA PRO A 94 -3.75 -3.25 11.90
C PRO A 94 -2.45 -2.44 11.87
N GLN A 95 -2.52 -1.24 11.31
CA GLN A 95 -1.42 -0.29 11.31
C GLN A 95 -1.59 0.70 12.45
N LYS A 96 -0.47 1.19 12.97
CA LYS A 96 -0.40 2.31 13.90
C LYS A 96 0.28 3.49 13.20
N MET A 97 -0.32 4.66 13.32
CA MET A 97 0.32 5.92 12.92
C MET A 97 1.51 6.19 13.84
N SER A 98 2.69 6.33 13.24
CA SER A 98 3.94 6.64 13.94
C SER A 98 4.34 8.11 13.78
N TYR A 99 3.93 8.75 12.68
CA TYR A 99 4.20 10.15 12.40
C TYR A 99 3.08 10.78 11.58
N ASP A 100 2.66 11.99 11.96
CA ASP A 100 1.67 12.81 11.24
C ASP A 100 2.37 14.08 10.73
N PHE A 101 2.44 14.26 9.41
CA PHE A 101 3.16 15.38 8.81
C PHE A 101 2.41 16.71 8.95
N VAL A 102 1.07 16.69 9.05
CA VAL A 102 0.25 17.89 9.25
C VAL A 102 0.35 18.37 10.69
N ALA A 103 0.30 17.45 11.65
CA ALA A 103 0.52 17.76 13.06
C ALA A 103 1.92 18.36 13.31
N ASN A 104 2.92 17.91 12.56
CA ASN A 104 4.31 18.37 12.66
C ASN A 104 4.71 19.43 11.62
N ARG A 105 3.76 20.05 10.91
CA ARG A 105 4.01 21.02 9.81
C ARG A 105 4.91 22.20 10.19
N ALA A 106 4.93 22.62 11.46
CA ALA A 106 5.78 23.72 11.91
C ALA A 106 7.29 23.47 11.66
N VAL A 107 7.69 22.19 11.57
CA VAL A 107 9.06 21.78 11.25
C VAL A 107 9.51 22.29 9.89
N THR A 108 8.62 22.28 8.90
CA THR A 108 8.91 22.70 7.53
C THR A 108 8.41 24.11 7.22
N MET A 109 7.25 24.52 7.76
CA MET A 109 6.63 25.81 7.39
C MET A 109 7.48 27.02 7.80
N ARG A 110 8.35 26.89 8.80
CA ARG A 110 9.32 27.94 9.16
C ARG A 110 10.39 28.21 8.08
N LEU A 111 10.51 27.33 7.09
CA LEU A 111 11.51 27.38 6.02
C LEU A 111 10.89 27.72 4.65
N VAL A 112 9.57 27.85 4.58
CA VAL A 112 8.82 28.05 3.34
C VAL A 112 7.91 29.26 3.50
N ASP A 113 7.69 30.00 2.41
CA ASP A 113 6.74 31.11 2.38
C ASP A 113 5.33 30.62 2.80
N GLU A 114 4.71 31.33 3.74
CA GLU A 114 3.39 30.99 4.30
C GLU A 114 2.26 31.05 3.27
N THR A 115 2.46 31.76 2.15
CA THR A 115 1.50 31.82 1.05
C THR A 115 1.52 30.54 0.19
N LEU A 116 2.63 29.80 0.21
CA LEU A 116 2.82 28.59 -0.59
C LEU A 116 2.43 27.31 0.16
N VAL A 117 2.26 27.36 1.48
CA VAL A 117 1.97 26.19 2.30
C VAL A 117 0.94 26.52 3.35
N LYS A 118 -0.14 25.74 3.42
CA LYS A 118 -1.18 25.89 4.44
C LYS A 118 -1.90 24.56 4.69
N VAL A 119 -2.76 24.53 5.68
CA VAL A 119 -3.63 23.38 5.96
C VAL A 119 -5.05 23.75 5.58
N GLU A 120 -5.68 22.90 4.79
CA GLU A 120 -7.06 23.06 4.34
C GLU A 120 -7.84 21.77 4.55
N ASN A 121 -9.15 21.84 4.38
CA ASN A 121 -10.00 20.67 4.23
C ASN A 121 -10.62 20.71 2.85
N TRP A 122 -10.41 19.68 2.06
CA TRP A 122 -11.01 19.55 0.73
C TRP A 122 -12.04 18.43 0.75
N GLU A 123 -13.08 18.60 -0.05
CA GLU A 123 -14.08 17.57 -0.33
C GLU A 123 -14.04 17.23 -1.81
N ILE A 124 -13.73 15.96 -2.12
CA ILE A 124 -13.74 15.42 -3.48
C ILE A 124 -14.57 14.14 -3.43
N ASP A 125 -15.53 14.01 -4.35
CA ASP A 125 -16.47 12.88 -4.43
C ASP A 125 -17.19 12.56 -3.10
N GLY A 126 -17.53 13.61 -2.33
CA GLY A 126 -18.18 13.48 -1.01
C GLY A 126 -17.25 12.99 0.11
N ILE A 127 -15.95 12.86 -0.15
CA ILE A 127 -14.95 12.46 0.83
C ILE A 127 -14.15 13.69 1.25
N GLN A 128 -14.34 14.12 2.50
CA GLN A 128 -13.58 15.22 3.08
C GLN A 128 -12.26 14.71 3.70
N LYS A 129 -11.15 15.39 3.40
CA LYS A 129 -9.83 15.11 3.99
C LYS A 129 -9.12 16.40 4.39
N GLN A 130 -8.30 16.33 5.44
CA GLN A 130 -7.34 17.38 5.77
C GLN A 130 -6.15 17.30 4.81
N VAL A 131 -5.77 18.46 4.27
CA VAL A 131 -4.78 18.58 3.21
C VAL A 131 -3.68 19.52 3.64
N LEU A 132 -2.44 19.06 3.49
CA LEU A 132 -1.27 19.93 3.45
C LEU A 132 -1.18 20.49 2.04
N PHE A 133 -1.76 21.69 1.87
CA PHE A 133 -1.71 22.46 0.64
C PHE A 133 -0.27 22.89 0.39
N VAL A 134 0.17 22.73 -0.85
CA VAL A 134 1.46 23.24 -1.33
C VAL A 134 1.27 23.84 -2.72
N HIS A 135 1.79 25.03 -2.93
CA HIS A 135 1.87 25.65 -4.25
C HIS A 135 3.33 25.67 -4.71
N PRO A 136 3.66 25.28 -5.95
CA PRO A 136 4.99 25.50 -6.49
C PRO A 136 5.38 26.98 -6.41
N SER A 137 6.61 27.29 -5.99
CA SER A 137 7.07 28.67 -5.94
C SER A 137 7.26 29.24 -7.36
N THR A 138 7.63 30.51 -7.47
CA THR A 138 7.92 31.14 -8.77
C THR A 138 9.10 30.51 -9.53
N SER A 139 9.96 29.74 -8.85
CA SER A 139 11.00 28.92 -9.49
C SER A 139 10.48 27.58 -10.03
N GLY A 140 9.17 27.31 -9.88
CA GLY A 140 8.52 26.09 -10.32
C GLY A 140 8.62 24.93 -9.33
N THR A 141 9.11 25.16 -8.11
CA THR A 141 9.26 24.09 -7.11
C THR A 141 9.05 24.59 -5.69
N THR A 142 8.33 23.82 -4.88
CA THR A 142 8.24 24.00 -3.42
C THR A 142 8.50 22.66 -2.74
N THR A 143 9.31 22.70 -1.69
CA THR A 143 9.76 21.50 -0.99
C THR A 143 9.52 21.61 0.50
N LEU A 144 8.99 20.54 1.09
CA LEU A 144 8.77 20.39 2.51
C LEU A 144 9.69 19.32 3.08
N VAL A 145 10.40 19.63 4.17
CA VAL A 145 11.46 18.77 4.71
C VAL A 145 11.17 18.39 6.16
N TYR A 146 11.18 17.09 6.44
CA TYR A 146 10.92 16.52 7.74
C TYR A 146 12.05 15.58 8.17
N PRO A 147 12.87 15.93 9.18
CA PRO A 147 13.82 15.01 9.79
C PRO A 147 13.06 14.00 10.65
N ILE A 148 13.13 12.72 10.29
CA ILE A 148 12.38 11.65 10.94
C ILE A 148 13.28 10.43 11.13
N LYS A 149 13.17 9.79 12.30
CA LYS A 149 13.71 8.45 12.49
C LYS A 149 12.70 7.44 11.96
N ILE A 150 13.05 6.72 10.90
CA ILE A 150 12.14 5.79 10.23
C ILE A 150 11.91 4.56 11.12
N PRO A 151 10.66 4.24 11.47
CA PRO A 151 10.37 3.03 12.23
C PRO A 151 10.60 1.74 11.43
N SER A 152 10.56 0.60 12.11
CA SER A 152 10.67 -0.69 11.44
C SER A 152 9.42 -1.01 10.63
N ASP A 153 9.61 -1.58 9.44
CA ASP A 153 8.52 -2.06 8.56
C ASP A 153 7.46 -1.00 8.24
N SER A 154 7.89 0.28 8.16
CA SER A 154 6.98 1.40 7.99
C SER A 154 6.70 1.72 6.51
N VAL A 155 5.54 2.29 6.26
CA VAL A 155 5.13 2.86 4.97
C VAL A 155 4.73 4.32 5.14
N LEU A 156 4.99 5.14 4.12
CA LEU A 156 4.42 6.47 4.01
C LEU A 156 3.15 6.38 3.18
N VAL A 157 2.05 6.91 3.71
CA VAL A 157 0.75 6.94 3.04
C VAL A 157 0.19 8.36 2.96
N SER A 158 -0.48 8.68 1.86
CA SER A 158 -1.18 9.95 1.62
C SER A 158 -2.15 9.78 0.45
N ASP A 159 -2.98 10.79 0.19
CA ASP A 159 -3.69 10.92 -1.08
C ASP A 159 -3.35 12.26 -1.74
N LEU A 160 -3.12 12.26 -3.04
CA LEU A 160 -2.86 13.48 -3.81
C LEU A 160 -4.16 14.00 -4.41
N ALA A 161 -4.23 15.32 -4.56
CA ALA A 161 -5.17 15.97 -5.43
C ALA A 161 -4.67 17.38 -5.76
N LEU A 162 -5.26 18.02 -6.76
CA LEU A 162 -5.32 19.49 -6.79
C LEU A 162 -6.68 19.93 -6.26
N ALA A 163 -6.73 21.13 -5.69
CA ALA A 163 -7.94 21.75 -5.17
C ALA A 163 -9.06 21.74 -6.23
N PRO A 164 -10.29 21.30 -5.91
CA PRO A 164 -11.39 21.20 -6.88
C PRO A 164 -11.66 22.47 -7.68
N GLU A 165 -11.49 23.62 -7.04
CA GLU A 165 -11.69 24.94 -7.62
C GLU A 165 -10.68 25.26 -8.75
N SER A 166 -9.54 24.57 -8.79
CA SER A 166 -8.52 24.75 -9.83
C SER A 166 -8.78 23.95 -11.11
N TRP A 167 -9.67 22.96 -11.10
CA TRP A 167 -9.82 21.99 -12.19
C TRP A 167 -10.35 22.59 -13.49
N SER A 168 -11.06 23.72 -13.44
CA SER A 168 -11.56 24.45 -14.62
C SER A 168 -10.71 25.68 -14.97
N SER A 169 -9.59 25.88 -14.27
CA SER A 169 -8.69 27.01 -14.48
C SER A 169 -7.58 26.68 -15.48
N GLU A 170 -6.83 27.68 -15.91
CA GLU A 170 -5.64 27.49 -16.74
C GLU A 170 -4.49 26.81 -15.97
N GLY A 171 -3.49 26.31 -16.71
CA GLY A 171 -2.26 25.73 -16.16
C GLY A 171 -2.00 24.34 -16.73
N ASP A 172 -0.89 23.73 -16.33
CA ASP A 172 -0.34 22.52 -16.96
C ASP A 172 -0.10 21.37 -15.97
N GLY A 173 -0.79 21.40 -14.83
CA GLY A 173 -0.74 20.36 -13.81
C GLY A 173 0.50 20.42 -12.92
N VAL A 174 0.64 19.44 -12.03
CA VAL A 174 1.68 19.42 -10.99
C VAL A 174 2.34 18.05 -10.93
N THR A 175 3.66 18.03 -10.75
CA THR A 175 4.39 16.81 -10.43
C THR A 175 4.63 16.72 -8.92
N PHE A 176 4.08 15.68 -8.31
CA PHE A 176 4.28 15.33 -6.90
C PHE A 176 5.47 14.38 -6.77
N LEU A 177 6.40 14.70 -5.89
CA LEU A 177 7.59 13.88 -5.63
C LEU A 177 7.78 13.63 -4.13
N ILE A 178 8.24 12.43 -3.80
CA ILE A 178 8.72 12.09 -2.45
C ILE A 178 10.16 11.64 -2.58
N TYR A 179 11.05 12.36 -1.91
CA TYR A 179 12.42 11.96 -1.73
C TYR A 179 12.68 11.56 -0.28
N LEU A 180 13.72 10.77 -0.10
CA LEU A 180 14.32 10.50 1.19
C LEU A 180 15.82 10.75 1.09
N GLU A 181 16.36 11.50 2.03
CA GLU A 181 17.79 11.79 2.09
C GLU A 181 18.42 11.23 3.36
N ASN A 182 19.51 10.49 3.20
CA ASN A 182 20.32 9.91 4.26
C ASN A 182 21.82 10.15 3.98
N ASP A 183 22.69 9.53 4.79
CA ASP A 183 24.15 9.68 4.64
C ASP A 183 24.69 9.19 3.28
N SER A 184 23.92 8.36 2.56
CA SER A 184 24.29 7.88 1.22
C SER A 184 23.82 8.79 0.08
N GLY A 185 23.04 9.84 0.38
CA GLY A 185 22.53 10.80 -0.59
C GLY A 185 21.00 10.84 -0.66
N ILE A 186 20.49 11.40 -1.76
CA ILE A 186 19.06 11.61 -2.01
C ILE A 186 18.51 10.47 -2.87
N HIS A 187 17.40 9.89 -2.44
CA HIS A 187 16.69 8.79 -3.10
C HIS A 187 15.29 9.26 -3.51
N LEU A 188 14.95 9.17 -4.79
CA LEU A 188 13.59 9.39 -5.28
C LEU A 188 12.77 8.13 -5.02
N LEU A 189 11.75 8.23 -4.18
CA LEU A 189 10.89 7.10 -3.82
C LEU A 189 9.56 7.10 -4.55
N TYR A 190 9.06 8.28 -4.94
CA TYR A 190 7.79 8.42 -5.64
C TYR A 190 7.80 9.64 -6.55
N SER A 191 7.18 9.51 -7.74
CA SER A 191 6.94 10.61 -8.67
C SER A 191 5.63 10.37 -9.40
N ARG A 192 4.73 11.36 -9.38
CA ARG A 192 3.49 11.32 -10.16
C ARG A 192 3.09 12.70 -10.65
N TYR A 193 2.87 12.81 -11.94
CA TYR A 193 2.25 13.98 -12.57
C TYR A 193 0.72 13.86 -12.50
N VAL A 194 0.05 14.96 -12.19
CA VAL A 194 -1.40 15.05 -12.01
C VAL A 194 -1.90 16.33 -12.67
N ASP A 195 -2.86 16.21 -13.58
CA ASP A 195 -3.40 17.33 -14.34
C ASP A 195 -4.92 17.23 -14.53
N PRO A 196 -5.71 17.59 -13.51
CA PRO A 196 -7.17 17.51 -13.57
C PRO A 196 -7.80 18.52 -14.54
N LYS A 197 -7.02 19.50 -15.04
CA LYS A 197 -7.48 20.53 -15.98
C LYS A 197 -7.67 19.94 -17.37
N HIS A 198 -6.79 19.02 -17.76
CA HIS A 198 -6.85 18.34 -19.05
C HIS A 198 -7.28 16.87 -18.94
N HIS A 199 -7.19 16.27 -17.76
CA HIS A 199 -7.47 14.85 -17.53
C HIS A 199 -8.54 14.64 -16.46
N GLN A 200 -9.75 14.32 -16.87
CA GLN A 200 -10.87 14.10 -15.94
C GLN A 200 -10.59 12.97 -14.94
N GLN A 201 -9.80 11.96 -15.30
CA GLN A 201 -9.42 10.89 -14.36
C GLN A 201 -8.56 11.36 -13.17
N ASP A 202 -7.95 12.55 -13.27
CA ASP A 202 -7.15 13.14 -12.20
C ASP A 202 -7.99 14.01 -11.23
N GLN A 203 -9.29 14.18 -11.51
CA GLN A 203 -10.26 14.90 -10.66
C GLN A 203 -10.74 14.03 -9.49
N THR A 204 -9.83 13.38 -8.78
CA THR A 204 -10.15 12.46 -7.69
C THR A 204 -9.04 12.40 -6.64
N TRP A 205 -9.31 11.74 -5.52
CA TRP A 205 -8.27 11.38 -4.57
C TRP A 205 -7.38 10.28 -5.13
N ILE A 206 -6.10 10.56 -5.24
CA ILE A 206 -5.10 9.64 -5.79
C ILE A 206 -4.31 9.01 -4.64
N PRO A 207 -4.47 7.71 -4.34
CA PRO A 207 -3.76 7.09 -3.23
C PRO A 207 -2.25 6.95 -3.49
N VAL A 208 -1.47 7.17 -2.44
CA VAL A 208 -0.01 7.03 -2.42
C VAL A 208 0.38 6.13 -1.26
N MET A 209 1.24 5.16 -1.56
CA MET A 209 1.89 4.30 -0.59
C MET A 209 3.33 4.10 -1.01
N VAL A 210 4.27 4.44 -0.13
CA VAL A 210 5.71 4.32 -0.35
C VAL A 210 6.31 3.43 0.72
N ASP A 211 7.01 2.38 0.30
CA ASP A 211 7.74 1.50 1.22
C ASP A 211 8.98 2.22 1.77
N LEU A 212 9.12 2.21 3.10
CA LEU A 212 10.27 2.79 3.81
C LEU A 212 11.11 1.72 4.51
N SER A 213 10.81 0.43 4.34
CA SER A 213 11.49 -0.69 5.00
C SER A 213 13.02 -0.68 4.80
N GLY A 214 13.48 -0.26 3.61
CA GLY A 214 14.91 -0.11 3.30
C GLY A 214 15.66 0.94 4.14
N PHE A 215 14.93 1.79 4.86
CA PHE A 215 15.48 2.88 5.68
C PHE A 215 15.19 2.70 7.18
N SER A 216 14.65 1.55 7.59
CA SER A 216 14.28 1.28 8.98
C SER A 216 15.42 1.55 9.97
N GLY A 217 15.10 2.27 11.05
CA GLY A 217 16.04 2.67 12.09
C GLY A 217 16.92 3.87 11.76
N GLN A 218 16.99 4.29 10.49
CA GLN A 218 17.80 5.43 10.07
C GLN A 218 17.12 6.76 10.43
N LEU A 219 17.94 7.77 10.77
CA LEU A 219 17.50 9.16 10.81
C LEU A 219 17.68 9.75 9.42
N VAL A 220 16.58 10.18 8.80
CA VAL A 220 16.56 10.63 7.40
C VAL A 220 15.82 11.95 7.30
N ARG A 221 15.95 12.63 6.16
CA ARG A 221 15.05 13.72 5.76
C ARG A 221 14.03 13.17 4.76
N VAL A 222 12.76 13.11 5.17
CA VAL A 222 11.65 12.86 4.24
C VAL A 222 11.27 14.19 3.60
N ILE A 223 11.22 14.21 2.28
CA ILE A 223 11.10 15.43 1.49
C ILE A 223 9.91 15.29 0.54
N PHE A 224 8.85 16.06 0.79
CA PHE A 224 7.76 16.22 -0.18
C PHE A 224 8.10 17.37 -1.11
N SER A 225 8.01 17.18 -2.41
CA SER A 225 8.22 18.25 -3.38
C SER A 225 7.05 18.31 -4.35
N VAL A 226 6.68 19.52 -4.73
CA VAL A 226 5.73 19.76 -5.82
C VAL A 226 6.43 20.66 -6.83
N ASN A 227 6.39 20.22 -8.09
CA ASN A 227 6.96 20.94 -9.20
C ASN A 227 5.83 21.37 -10.13
N SER A 228 5.95 22.53 -10.77
CA SER A 228 5.04 22.90 -11.85
C SER A 228 5.07 21.89 -12.99
N GLY A 229 4.04 21.93 -13.82
CA GLY A 229 3.90 21.05 -14.96
C GLY A 229 4.98 21.26 -16.04
N PRO A 230 4.91 20.50 -17.16
CA PRO A 230 5.94 20.47 -18.18
C PRO A 230 6.26 21.82 -18.86
N ALA A 231 5.30 22.74 -18.91
CA ALA A 231 5.48 24.09 -19.43
C ALA A 231 5.94 25.10 -18.35
N GLY A 232 6.04 24.67 -17.10
CA GLY A 232 6.49 25.48 -15.97
C GLY A 232 5.44 26.50 -15.50
N ASP A 233 4.17 26.30 -15.84
CA ASP A 233 3.10 27.24 -15.51
C ASP A 233 2.55 26.99 -14.11
N THR A 234 3.03 27.75 -13.14
CA THR A 234 2.63 27.58 -11.73
C THR A 234 1.19 28.05 -11.45
N ARG A 235 0.42 28.53 -12.43
CA ARG A 235 -0.90 29.12 -12.17
C ARG A 235 -1.90 28.03 -11.78
N PHE A 236 -2.59 28.26 -10.66
CA PHE A 236 -3.61 27.35 -10.13
C PHE A 236 -3.06 25.92 -9.86
N ASP A 237 -1.77 25.83 -9.53
CA ASP A 237 -1.12 24.58 -9.10
C ASP A 237 -1.35 24.35 -7.61
N TRP A 238 -2.63 24.38 -7.23
CA TRP A 238 -3.12 24.24 -5.87
C TRP A 238 -3.06 22.78 -5.45
N SER A 239 -1.84 22.28 -5.24
CA SER A 239 -1.56 20.87 -4.99
C SER A 239 -1.70 20.52 -3.50
N GLY A 240 -2.07 19.28 -3.21
CA GLY A 240 -2.37 18.86 -1.84
C GLY A 240 -1.92 17.45 -1.54
N TRP A 241 -1.27 17.29 -0.38
CA TRP A 241 -1.02 16.00 0.24
C TRP A 241 -2.06 15.81 1.35
N ALA A 242 -3.03 14.91 1.13
CA ALA A 242 -4.09 14.62 2.09
C ALA A 242 -3.65 13.58 3.11
N ASN A 243 -3.89 13.88 4.39
CA ASN A 243 -3.53 13.06 5.54
C ASN A 243 -2.16 12.34 5.43
N PRO A 244 -1.07 13.04 5.02
CA PRO A 244 0.24 12.42 4.90
C PRO A 244 0.71 11.93 6.26
N ARG A 245 1.12 10.66 6.33
CA ARG A 245 1.56 10.02 7.58
C ARG A 245 2.50 8.85 7.32
N ILE A 246 3.27 8.50 8.34
CA ILE A 246 4.02 7.25 8.39
C ILE A 246 3.24 6.27 9.27
N GLU A 247 2.94 5.12 8.70
CA GLU A 247 2.30 4.00 9.37
C GLU A 247 3.31 2.86 9.55
N GLN A 248 3.15 2.10 10.63
CA GLN A 248 3.89 0.87 10.87
C GLN A 248 2.93 -0.20 11.43
N PRO A 249 3.29 -1.49 11.32
CA PRO A 249 2.60 -2.55 12.02
C PRO A 249 2.25 -2.25 13.48
N ALA A 250 1.01 -2.51 13.91
CA ALA A 250 0.62 -2.25 15.30
C ALA A 250 1.25 -3.23 16.33
N TRP A 251 1.89 -4.30 15.86
CA TRP A 251 2.52 -5.34 16.69
C TRP A 251 4.05 -5.21 16.81
N THR A 252 4.68 -4.24 16.13
CA THR A 252 6.11 -3.94 16.32
C THR A 252 6.29 -3.12 17.61
N ARG A 253 7.39 -3.39 18.33
CA ARG A 253 7.71 -2.75 19.62
C ARG A 253 8.30 -1.36 19.44
#